data_AF-A0A7C6TZE0-F1
#
_entry.id   AF-A0A7C6TZE0-F1
#
_cell.length_a   1.000
_cell.length_b   1.000
_cell.length_c   1.000
_cell.angle_alpha   90.00
_cell.angle_beta   90.00
_cell.angle_gamma   90.00
#
_symmetry.space_group_name_H-M   'P 1'
#
loop_
_entity.id
_entity.type
_entity.pdbx_description
1 polymer ?
#
loop_
_entity_poly.entity_id
_entity_poly.type
_entity_poly.pdbx_seq_one_letter_code
_entity_poly.pdbx_strand_id
1 'polypeptide(L)'
;MNRTYLTVAQVFVGIYMAIFTISSFIVVFALMMVGSFSLRGVTSVIFPLGLLAVNIIIFIRFGLAKDKPMMKNEVIIWSVLLIMSSNLIGGIFGIIGAVSADDKQTRLTHQSIESKLKSLDDLYDQGLITQEEYKSRRMRILDGL
;
A
#
# COMPACT_ATOMS: atom_id res chain seq x y z
N MET A 1 -4.95 6.61 7.94
CA MET A 1 -3.90 5.78 7.30
C MET A 1 -2.87 5.35 8.34
N ASN A 2 -2.13 4.25 8.12
CA ASN A 2 -1.10 3.82 9.06
C ASN A 2 0.25 4.47 8.73
N ARG A 3 0.73 5.33 9.64
CA ARG A 3 1.97 6.12 9.46
C ARG A 3 3.22 5.26 9.36
N THR A 4 3.24 4.10 10.02
CA THR A 4 4.40 3.20 10.02
C THR A 4 4.63 2.61 8.63
N TYR A 5 3.58 2.04 8.02
CA TYR A 5 3.68 1.47 6.68
C TYR A 5 3.98 2.51 5.60
N LEU A 6 3.42 3.72 5.71
CA LEU A 6 3.75 4.83 4.80
C LEU A 6 5.23 5.26 4.93
N THR A 7 5.76 5.26 6.14
CA THR A 7 7.17 5.61 6.36
C THR A 7 8.09 4.53 5.80
N VAL A 8 7.76 3.25 6.01
CA VAL A 8 8.50 2.13 5.42
C VAL A 8 8.46 2.21 3.88
N ALA A 9 7.29 2.44 3.29
CA ALA A 9 7.13 2.62 1.84
C ALA A 9 8.02 3.76 1.31
N GLN A 10 8.01 4.91 2.00
CA GLN A 10 8.82 6.07 1.64
C GLN A 10 10.33 5.77 1.69
N VAL A 11 10.80 5.02 2.69
CA VAL A 11 12.21 4.61 2.80
C VAL A 11 12.60 3.71 1.63
N PHE A 12 11.78 2.73 1.27
CA PHE A 12 12.05 1.86 0.12
C PHE A 12 12.08 2.62 -1.21
N VAL A 13 11.18 3.60 -1.41
CA VAL A 13 11.22 4.50 -2.56
C VAL A 13 12.52 5.30 -2.60
N GLY A 14 12.96 5.82 -1.44
CA GLY A 14 14.23 6.55 -1.32
C GLY A 14 15.46 5.69 -1.67
N ILE A 15 15.53 4.47 -1.14
CA ILE A 15 16.62 3.52 -1.42
C ILE A 15 16.65 3.19 -2.92
N TYR A 16 15.49 2.88 -3.50
CA TYR A 16 15.38 2.59 -4.93
C TYR A 16 15.86 3.77 -5.78
N MET A 17 15.45 5.00 -5.44
CA MET A 17 15.93 6.20 -6.15
C MET A 17 17.44 6.35 -6.07
N ALA A 18 18.05 6.11 -4.91
CA ALA A 18 19.50 6.21 -4.75
C ALA A 18 20.24 5.20 -5.67
N ILE A 19 19.81 3.93 -5.64
CA ILE A 19 20.39 2.87 -6.48
C ILE A 19 20.19 3.18 -7.97
N PHE A 20 18.98 3.60 -8.35
CA PHE A 20 18.65 3.93 -9.73
C PHE A 20 19.47 5.10 -10.26
N THR A 21 19.68 6.13 -9.44
CA THR A 21 20.47 7.32 -9.81
C THR A 21 21.94 6.95 -10.03
N ILE A 22 22.52 6.17 -9.12
CA ILE A 22 23.92 5.71 -9.23
C ILE A 22 24.08 4.83 -10.47
N SER A 23 23.16 3.87 -10.68
CA SER A 23 23.19 2.97 -11.83
C SER A 23 23.04 3.73 -13.16
N SER A 24 22.12 4.68 -13.22
CA SER A 24 21.91 5.53 -14.41
C SER A 24 23.16 6.38 -14.69
N PHE A 25 23.78 6.94 -13.65
CA PHE A 25 25.01 7.71 -13.79
C PHE A 25 26.16 6.86 -14.35
N ILE A 26 26.35 5.64 -13.85
CA ILE A 26 27.38 4.71 -14.34
C ILE A 26 27.15 4.39 -15.82
N VAL A 27 25.90 4.10 -16.22
CA VAL A 27 25.56 3.79 -17.62
C VAL A 27 25.84 4.99 -18.53
N VAL A 28 25.41 6.19 -18.14
CA VAL A 28 25.66 7.41 -18.92
C VAL A 28 27.15 7.69 -19.03
N PHE A 29 27.89 7.55 -17.93
CA PHE A 29 29.34 7.73 -17.93
C PHE A 29 30.06 6.73 -18.84
N ALA A 30 29.67 5.45 -18.79
CA ALA A 30 30.22 4.42 -19.66
C ALA A 30 29.93 4.72 -21.15
N LEU A 31 28.71 5.16 -21.48
CA LEU A 31 28.34 5.54 -22.85
C LEU A 31 29.13 6.75 -23.36
N MET A 32 29.43 7.72 -22.49
CA MET A 32 30.30 8.85 -22.83
C MET A 32 31.73 8.40 -23.15
N MET A 33 32.30 7.48 -22.36
CA MET A 33 33.66 6.96 -22.58
C MET A 33 33.83 6.19 -23.89
N VAL A 34 32.77 5.51 -24.36
CA VAL A 34 32.76 4.77 -25.63
C VAL A 34 32.58 5.70 -26.85
N GLY A 35 32.47 7.03 -26.65
CA GLY A 35 32.36 8.01 -27.73
C GLY A 35 31.05 7.93 -28.52
N SER A 36 30.07 7.18 -28.04
CA SER A 36 28.81 6.89 -28.74
C SER A 36 27.68 7.86 -28.36
N PHE A 37 28.00 9.15 -28.21
CA PHE A 37 27.00 10.17 -27.87
C PHE A 37 26.19 10.59 -29.12
N SER A 38 25.36 9.66 -29.59
CA SER A 38 24.41 9.88 -30.69
C SER A 38 23.06 10.41 -30.18
N LEU A 39 22.10 10.67 -31.07
CA LEU A 39 20.69 10.95 -30.70
C LEU A 39 20.10 9.91 -29.72
N ARG A 40 20.57 8.65 -29.77
CA ARG A 40 20.20 7.61 -28.78
C ARG A 40 20.74 7.90 -27.38
N GLY A 41 21.90 8.56 -27.27
CA GLY A 41 22.48 9.01 -26.01
C GLY A 41 21.59 10.05 -25.32
N VAL A 42 21.02 11.00 -26.07
CA VAL A 42 20.09 12.01 -25.54
C VAL A 42 18.83 11.35 -24.97
N THR A 43 18.21 10.42 -25.69
CA THR A 43 17.04 9.67 -25.18
C THR A 43 17.38 8.85 -23.93
N SER A 44 18.61 8.31 -23.85
CA SER A 44 19.05 7.50 -22.70
C SER A 44 19.25 8.33 -21.42
N VAL A 45 19.40 9.65 -21.52
CA VAL A 45 19.51 10.56 -20.37
C VAL A 45 18.15 11.15 -19.99
N ILE A 46 17.30 11.49 -20.97
CA ILE A 46 15.98 12.09 -20.72
C ILE A 46 15.04 11.10 -20.00
N PHE A 47 15.02 9.84 -20.45
CA PHE A 47 14.14 8.82 -19.87
C PHE A 47 14.35 8.58 -18.36
N PRO A 48 15.58 8.33 -17.87
CA PRO A 48 15.81 8.15 -16.43
C PRO A 48 15.55 9.43 -15.64
N LEU A 49 15.79 10.63 -16.19
CA LEU A 49 15.42 11.89 -15.53
C LEU A 49 13.91 12.02 -15.34
N GLY A 50 13.12 11.65 -16.35
CA GLY A 50 11.66 11.63 -16.25
C GLY A 50 11.16 10.65 -15.19
N LEU A 51 11.70 9.43 -15.17
CA LEU A 51 11.38 8.44 -14.14
C LEU A 51 11.78 8.90 -12.74
N LEU A 52 12.92 9.57 -12.60
CA LEU A 52 13.39 10.11 -11.33
C LEU A 52 12.46 11.21 -10.81
N ALA A 53 12.00 12.12 -11.68
CA ALA A 53 11.02 13.15 -11.33
C ALA A 53 9.70 12.54 -10.81
N VAL A 54 9.20 11.49 -11.47
CA VAL A 54 8.00 10.78 -11.02
C VAL A 54 8.19 10.16 -9.64
N ASN A 55 9.34 9.50 -9.39
CA ASN A 55 9.62 8.91 -8.08
C ASN A 55 9.76 9.97 -6.97
N ILE A 56 10.30 11.16 -7.27
CA ILE A 56 10.33 12.29 -6.33
C ILE A 56 8.91 12.74 -5.97
N ILE A 57 8.01 12.87 -6.95
CA ILE A 57 6.62 13.27 -6.72
C ILE A 57 5.93 12.26 -5.79
N ILE A 58 6.12 10.96 -6.03
CA ILE A 58 5.57 9.89 -5.18
C ILE A 58 6.11 9.99 -3.75
N PHE A 59 7.41 10.21 -3.59
CA PHE A 59 8.05 10.37 -2.29
C PHE A 59 7.43 11.53 -1.49
N ILE A 60 7.23 12.69 -2.13
CA ILE A 60 6.61 13.87 -1.51
C ILE A 60 5.14 13.57 -1.16
N ARG A 61 4.39 12.95 -2.07
CA ARG A 61 2.97 12.60 -1.84
C ARG A 61 2.80 11.62 -0.67
N PHE A 62 3.67 10.63 -0.54
CA PHE A 62 3.68 9.71 0.61
C PHE A 62 4.02 10.43 1.92
N GLY A 63 4.91 11.43 1.88
CA GLY A 63 5.17 12.30 3.02
C GLY A 63 3.94 13.08 3.45
N LEU A 64 3.29 13.78 2.50
CA LEU A 64 2.10 14.59 2.75
C LEU A 64 0.89 13.78 3.23
N ALA A 65 0.78 12.53 2.80
CA ALA A 65 -0.31 11.64 3.23
C ALA A 65 -0.25 11.23 4.71
N LYS A 66 0.88 11.47 5.41
CA LYS A 66 0.99 11.23 6.85
C LYS A 66 0.15 12.19 7.70
N ASP A 67 -0.08 13.39 7.15
CA ASP A 67 -0.77 14.49 7.82
C ASP A 67 -2.19 14.71 7.29
N LYS A 68 -2.46 14.31 6.04
CA LYS A 68 -3.76 14.50 5.37
C LYS A 68 -4.50 13.17 5.15
N PRO A 69 -5.52 12.85 5.97
CA PRO A 69 -6.27 11.60 5.82
C PRO A 69 -7.12 11.53 4.55
N MET A 70 -7.44 12.67 3.91
CA MET A 70 -8.21 12.71 2.66
C MET A 70 -7.41 12.27 1.41
N MET A 71 -6.10 12.05 1.52
CA MET A 71 -5.25 11.65 0.39
C MET A 71 -5.20 10.13 0.13
N LYS A 72 -6.09 9.34 0.76
CA LYS A 72 -6.08 7.87 0.64
C LYS A 72 -6.13 7.39 -0.81
N ASN A 73 -7.04 7.94 -1.63
CA ASN A 73 -7.16 7.56 -3.04
C ASN A 73 -5.90 7.92 -3.85
N GLU A 74 -5.31 9.10 -3.60
CA GLU A 74 -4.07 9.50 -4.27
C GLU A 74 -2.93 8.53 -3.94
N VAL A 75 -2.77 8.16 -2.67
CA VAL A 75 -1.71 7.23 -2.26
C VAL A 75 -1.88 5.87 -2.91
N ILE A 76 -3.11 5.36 -3.03
CA ILE A 76 -3.38 4.10 -3.72
C ILE A 76 -2.97 4.21 -5.19
N ILE A 77 -3.37 5.28 -5.89
CA ILE A 77 -3.01 5.50 -7.30
C ILE A 77 -1.48 5.54 -7.49
N TRP A 78 -0.78 6.31 -6.65
CA TRP A 78 0.69 6.39 -6.70
C TRP A 78 1.37 5.06 -6.33
N SER A 79 0.77 4.28 -5.43
CA SER A 79 1.28 2.96 -5.07
C SER A 79 1.13 1.94 -6.20
N VAL A 80 0.02 1.97 -6.93
CA VAL A 80 -0.16 1.14 -8.14
C VAL A 80 0.87 1.53 -9.21
N LEU A 81 1.14 2.83 -9.37
CA LEU A 81 2.18 3.30 -10.29
C LEU A 81 3.57 2.78 -9.88
N LEU A 82 3.90 2.72 -8.59
CA LEU A 82 5.17 2.15 -8.09
C LEU A 82 5.31 0.66 -8.43
N ILE A 83 4.24 -0.10 -8.29
CA ILE A 83 4.21 -1.53 -8.65
C ILE A 83 4.53 -1.71 -10.13
N MET A 84 3.97 -0.86 -11.00
CA MET A 84 4.21 -0.91 -12.45
C MET A 84 5.60 -0.42 -12.86
N SER A 85 6.25 0.42 -12.06
CA SER A 85 7.53 1.08 -12.39
C SER A 85 8.76 0.40 -11.77
N SER A 86 8.63 -0.86 -11.36
CA SER A 86 9.68 -1.73 -10.79
C SER A 86 9.94 -1.56 -9.28
N ASN A 87 9.18 -0.72 -8.59
CA ASN A 87 9.30 -0.53 -7.13
C ASN A 87 8.16 -1.23 -6.39
N LEU A 88 8.13 -2.56 -6.53
CA LEU A 88 7.12 -3.45 -5.95
C LEU A 88 6.98 -3.27 -4.44
N ILE A 89 8.10 -3.23 -3.73
CA ILE A 89 8.12 -3.18 -2.25
C ILE A 89 7.51 -1.86 -1.77
N GLY A 90 7.95 -0.72 -2.33
CA GLY A 90 7.39 0.58 -1.98
C GLY A 90 5.90 0.68 -2.30
N GLY A 91 5.46 0.10 -3.44
CA GLY A 91 4.06 0.07 -3.83
C GLY A 91 3.18 -0.80 -2.93
N ILE A 92 3.62 -2.01 -2.57
CA ILE A 92 2.86 -2.92 -1.68
C ILE A 92 2.69 -2.27 -0.30
N PHE A 93 3.77 -1.73 0.28
CA PHE A 93 3.69 -1.04 1.57
C PHE A 93 2.86 0.25 1.50
N GLY A 94 2.85 0.94 0.36
CA GLY A 94 1.99 2.09 0.11
C GLY A 94 0.50 1.73 0.14
N ILE A 95 0.11 0.64 -0.55
CA ILE A 95 -1.27 0.12 -0.53
C ILE A 95 -1.65 -0.31 0.88
N ILE A 96 -0.80 -1.11 1.55
CA ILE A 96 -1.06 -1.56 2.93
C ILE A 96 -1.22 -0.35 3.85
N GLY A 97 -0.36 0.67 3.75
CA GLY A 97 -0.45 1.89 4.57
C GLY A 97 -1.73 2.69 4.33
N ALA A 98 -2.22 2.72 3.09
CA ALA A 98 -3.48 3.37 2.72
C ALA A 98 -4.71 2.60 3.23
N VAL A 99 -4.70 1.27 3.13
CA VAL A 99 -5.83 0.40 3.47
C VAL A 99 -5.87 0.03 4.97
N SER A 100 -4.74 -0.05 5.67
CA SER A 100 -4.66 -0.48 7.08
C SER A 100 -5.41 0.40 8.08
N ALA A 101 -5.80 1.62 7.70
CA ALA A 101 -6.65 2.46 8.54
C ALA A 101 -8.14 2.22 8.32
N ASP A 102 -8.52 1.67 7.16
CA ASP A 102 -9.88 1.26 6.88
C ASP A 102 -10.25 0.02 7.67
N ASP A 103 -9.32 -0.92 7.88
CA ASP A 103 -9.60 -2.19 8.56
C ASP A 103 -10.13 -2.04 9.99
N LYS A 104 -9.79 -0.95 10.71
CA LYS A 104 -10.41 -0.67 12.02
C LYS A 104 -11.87 -0.24 11.91
N GLN A 105 -12.26 0.42 10.83
CA GLN A 105 -13.64 0.85 10.58
C GLN A 105 -14.43 -0.28 9.90
N THR A 106 -13.85 -0.96 8.91
CA THR A 106 -14.49 -2.02 8.11
C THR A 106 -14.68 -3.32 8.90
N ARG A 107 -13.81 -3.68 9.85
CA ARG A 107 -14.09 -4.81 10.77
C ARG A 107 -15.25 -4.54 11.74
N LEU A 108 -15.56 -3.28 12.03
CA LEU A 108 -16.72 -2.92 12.86
C LEU A 108 -18.02 -2.88 12.04
N THR A 109 -17.93 -2.67 10.72
CA THR A 109 -19.11 -2.54 9.84
C THR A 109 -19.45 -3.82 9.05
N HIS A 110 -18.52 -4.78 8.93
CA HIS A 110 -18.72 -6.03 8.16
C HIS A 110 -18.71 -7.32 9.00
N GLN A 111 -19.00 -7.27 10.31
CA GLN A 111 -19.60 -8.46 10.93
C GLN A 111 -21.05 -8.54 10.46
N SER A 112 -21.24 -9.07 9.25
CA SER A 112 -22.56 -9.52 8.77
C SER A 112 -23.22 -10.33 9.88
N ILE A 113 -24.53 -10.15 10.07
CA ILE A 113 -25.34 -10.94 11.01
C ILE A 113 -25.05 -12.43 10.85
N GLU A 114 -24.82 -12.88 9.62
CA GLU A 114 -24.42 -14.24 9.26
C GLU A 114 -23.09 -14.66 9.88
N SER A 115 -22.09 -13.77 9.94
CA SER A 115 -20.81 -14.04 10.60
C SER A 115 -20.95 -14.15 12.11
N LYS A 116 -21.82 -13.34 12.74
CA LYS A 116 -22.10 -13.43 14.19
C LYS A 116 -22.85 -14.70 14.53
N LEU A 117 -23.82 -15.09 13.69
CA LEU A 117 -24.55 -16.34 13.83
C LEU A 117 -23.61 -17.53 13.67
N LYS A 118 -22.75 -17.53 12.65
CA LYS A 118 -21.77 -18.60 12.43
C LYS A 118 -20.80 -18.77 13.60
N SER A 119 -20.28 -17.66 14.16
CA SER A 119 -19.43 -17.75 15.36
C SER A 119 -20.17 -18.26 16.59
N LEU A 120 -21.49 -18.05 16.66
CA LEU A 120 -22.32 -18.54 17.76
C LEU A 120 -22.60 -20.04 17.62
N ASP A 121 -22.80 -20.52 16.39
CA ASP A 121 -22.93 -21.94 16.05
C ASP A 121 -21.63 -22.69 16.39
N ASP A 122 -20.47 -22.17 15.98
CA ASP A 122 -19.17 -22.79 16.27
C ASP A 122 -18.92 -22.95 17.78
N LEU A 123 -19.35 -21.98 18.60
CA LEU A 123 -19.21 -22.05 20.06
C LEU A 123 -20.13 -23.10 20.69
N TYR A 124 -21.31 -23.33 20.11
CA TYR A 124 -22.25 -24.35 20.56
C TYR A 124 -21.76 -25.75 20.17
N ASP A 125 -21.27 -25.91 18.94
CA ASP A 125 -20.72 -27.17 18.44
C ASP A 125 -19.46 -27.60 19.20
N GLN A 126 -18.67 -26.64 19.69
CA GLN A 126 -17.53 -26.87 20.58
C GLN A 126 -17.94 -27.16 22.04
N GLY A 127 -19.22 -27.09 22.37
CA GLY A 127 -19.73 -27.29 23.73
C GLY A 127 -19.31 -26.21 24.73
N LEU A 128 -18.86 -25.05 24.24
CA LEU A 128 -18.38 -23.94 25.08
C LEU A 128 -19.52 -23.09 25.66
N ILE A 129 -20.71 -23.21 25.08
CA ILE A 129 -21.93 -22.53 25.53
C ILE A 129 -23.09 -23.52 25.65
N THR A 130 -24.00 -23.25 26.57
CA THR A 130 -25.19 -24.07 26.77
C THR A 130 -26.27 -23.78 25.74
N GLN A 131 -27.21 -24.71 25.54
CA GLN A 131 -28.33 -24.53 24.62
C GLN A 131 -29.20 -23.30 24.95
N GLU A 132 -29.31 -22.96 26.23
CA GLU A 132 -30.06 -21.79 26.71
C GLU A 132 -29.33 -20.48 26.35
N GLU A 133 -28.01 -20.42 26.55
CA GLU A 133 -27.19 -19.26 26.17
C GLU A 133 -27.15 -19.05 24.66
N TYR A 134 -27.07 -20.14 23.89
CA TYR A 134 -27.13 -20.11 22.43
C TYR A 134 -28.45 -19.46 21.96
N LYS A 135 -29.60 -19.90 22.47
CA LYS A 135 -30.91 -19.35 22.11
C LYS A 135 -31.04 -17.87 22.47
N SER A 136 -30.58 -17.49 23.67
CA SER A 136 -30.62 -16.09 24.14
C SER A 136 -29.77 -15.16 23.27
N ARG A 137 -28.55 -15.58 22.90
CA ARG A 137 -27.66 -14.80 22.03
C ARG A 137 -28.17 -14.73 20.59
N ARG A 138 -28.74 -15.82 20.07
CA ARG A 138 -29.34 -15.87 18.74
C ARG A 138 -30.55 -14.94 18.61
N MET A 139 -31.43 -14.92 19.62
CA MET A 139 -32.54 -13.96 19.68
C MET A 139 -32.04 -12.53 19.72
N ARG A 140 -31.04 -12.20 20.54
CA ARG A 140 -30.48 -10.83 20.60
C ARG A 140 -29.88 -10.35 19.28
N ILE A 141 -29.32 -11.27 18.49
CA ILE A 141 -28.76 -10.96 17.16
C ILE A 141 -29.87 -10.72 16.13
N LEU A 142 -31.01 -11.42 16.25
CA LEU A 142 -32.16 -11.29 15.35
C LEU A 142 -33.11 -10.14 15.74
N ASP A 143 -33.28 -9.85 17.04
CA ASP A 143 -34.07 -8.73 17.57
C ASP A 143 -33.34 -7.37 17.46
N GLY A 144 -32.05 -7.37 17.10
CA GLY A 144 -31.31 -6.17 16.75
C GLY A 144 -31.61 -5.62 15.35
N LEU A 145 -32.63 -6.16 14.67
CA LEU A 145 -33.27 -5.65 13.46
C LEU A 145 -34.33 -4.58 13.80
#